data_AF-A0A8W8IKW3-F1
#
_entry.id   AF-A0A8W8IKW3-F1
#
_cell.length_a   1.000
_cell.length_b   1.000
_cell.length_c   1.000
_cell.angle_alpha   90.00
_cell.angle_beta   90.00
_cell.angle_gamma   90.00
#
_symmetry.space_group_name_H-M   'P 1'
#
loop_
_entity.id
_entity.type
_entity.pdbx_description
1 polymer ?
#
loop_
_entity_poly.entity_id
_entity_poly.type
_entity_poly.pdbx_seq_one_letter_code
_entity_poly.pdbx_strand_id
1 'polypeptide(L)'
;MADIDEIDGVSDEEVEALTAGEVLQKLEEAWLNEKFSPELLEAKTDLVDCMLEQVTEMEENIKRAKKGDFKVVLHRMEIDRIRYVLSSYLRCRLKKIERYTTHVLEQESNRKEEDVCHLSPEEFTFAKEYGTTMETHMKNLVLRHMPPNLQTMDFKQTTIRPNLDSYVFLRVIEDTDGVLVEEETLDTG
;
A
#
# COMPACT_ATOMS: atom_id res chain seq x y z
N MET A 1 56.81 6.04 16.06
CA MET A 1 55.93 5.53 17.13
C MET A 1 55.00 6.70 17.44
N ALA A 2 53.89 6.89 16.71
CA ALA A 2 52.90 5.89 16.28
C ALA A 2 52.30 5.17 17.50
N ASP A 3 50.99 5.04 17.74
CA ASP A 3 49.74 5.51 17.11
C ASP A 3 48.65 5.48 18.22
N ILE A 4 47.48 6.13 18.19
CA ILE A 4 46.78 7.02 17.22
C ILE A 4 45.81 7.93 18.02
N ASP A 5 45.27 9.02 17.44
CA ASP A 5 44.06 9.69 17.99
C ASP A 5 42.82 8.90 17.49
N GLU A 6 42.15 8.16 18.37
CA GLU A 6 40.82 7.60 18.08
C GLU A 6 39.79 8.72 18.01
N ILE A 7 39.67 9.32 16.81
CA ILE A 7 38.47 10.03 16.41
C ILE A 7 37.36 9.00 16.35
N ASP A 8 36.49 9.00 17.37
CA ASP A 8 35.22 8.29 17.39
C ASP A 8 34.34 8.86 16.27
N GLY A 9 34.53 8.30 15.08
CA GLY A 9 33.76 8.60 13.88
C GLY A 9 32.38 8.00 14.02
N VAL A 10 31.55 8.65 14.86
CA VAL A 10 30.10 8.57 14.73
C VAL A 10 29.80 8.98 13.29
N SER A 11 29.53 7.99 12.45
CA SER A 11 28.96 8.24 11.15
C SER A 11 27.57 8.78 11.39
N ASP A 12 27.45 10.11 11.41
CA ASP A 12 26.22 10.77 11.03
C ASP A 12 25.85 10.19 9.66
N GLU A 13 24.95 9.21 9.66
CA GLU A 13 24.18 8.87 8.48
C GLU A 13 23.39 10.13 8.15
N GLU A 14 23.95 10.96 7.27
CA GLU A 14 23.25 12.10 6.70
C GLU A 14 21.97 11.55 6.08
N VAL A 15 20.85 11.72 6.79
CA VAL A 15 19.52 11.43 6.28
C VAL A 15 19.28 12.43 5.16
N GLU A 16 19.75 12.10 3.96
CA GLU A 16 19.59 12.91 2.77
C GLU A 16 18.10 13.21 2.61
N ALA A 17 17.76 14.48 2.75
CA ALA A 17 16.38 14.93 2.71
C ALA A 17 15.84 14.74 1.28
N LEU A 18 15.15 13.61 1.08
CA LEU A 18 14.50 13.23 -0.18
C LEU A 18 13.74 14.42 -0.76
N THR A 19 14.05 14.77 -1.99
CA THR A 19 13.35 15.83 -2.70
C THR A 19 11.92 15.40 -3.04
N ALA A 20 11.01 16.36 -3.16
CA ALA A 20 9.63 16.07 -3.55
C ALA A 20 9.51 15.31 -4.89
N GLY A 21 10.50 15.44 -5.79
CA GLY A 21 10.56 14.66 -7.04
C GLY A 21 10.89 13.18 -6.82
N GLU A 22 11.80 12.86 -5.90
CA GLU A 22 12.17 11.48 -5.56
C GLU A 22 11.06 10.79 -4.75
N VAL A 23 10.38 11.52 -3.86
CA VAL A 23 9.20 11.02 -3.16
C VAL A 23 8.07 10.70 -4.16
N LEU A 24 7.85 11.56 -5.16
CA LEU A 24 6.89 11.30 -6.23
C LEU A 24 7.27 10.06 -7.06
N GLN A 25 8.55 9.88 -7.42
CA GLN A 25 9.00 8.69 -8.13
C GLN A 25 8.76 7.42 -7.31
N LYS A 26 9.15 7.40 -6.03
CA LYS A 26 8.90 6.26 -5.11
C LYS A 26 7.41 5.96 -4.96
N LEU A 27 6.56 7.00 -4.97
CA LEU A 27 5.10 6.83 -4.97
C LEU A 27 4.57 6.26 -6.30
N GLU A 28 5.10 6.67 -7.45
CA GLU A 28 4.73 6.10 -8.75
C GLU A 28 5.14 4.61 -8.85
N GLU A 29 6.31 4.25 -8.32
CA GLU A 29 6.79 2.86 -8.24
C GLU A 29 5.89 2.02 -7.30
N ALA A 30 5.61 2.51 -6.09
CA ALA A 30 4.67 1.87 -5.16
C ALA A 30 3.27 1.72 -5.77
N TRP A 31 2.79 2.72 -6.51
CA TRP A 31 1.50 2.67 -7.21
C TRP A 31 1.45 1.59 -8.29
N LEU A 32 2.50 1.46 -9.11
CA LEU A 32 2.56 0.44 -10.14
C LEU A 32 2.67 -0.97 -9.53
N ASN A 33 3.53 -1.15 -8.52
CA ASN A 33 3.70 -2.42 -7.82
C ASN A 33 2.38 -2.86 -7.15
N GLU A 34 1.69 -1.94 -6.46
CA GLU A 34 0.37 -2.20 -5.88
C GLU A 34 -0.66 -2.54 -6.96
N LYS A 35 -0.63 -1.88 -8.13
CA LYS A 35 -1.59 -2.15 -9.21
C LYS A 35 -1.44 -3.53 -9.84
N PHE A 36 -0.23 -4.08 -9.88
CA PHE A 36 0.06 -5.35 -10.55
C PHE A 36 0.31 -6.54 -9.61
N SER A 37 0.58 -6.31 -8.32
CA SER A 37 0.66 -7.38 -7.32
C SER A 37 -0.71 -8.06 -7.07
N PRO A 38 -0.78 -9.39 -6.95
CA PRO A 38 -2.02 -10.10 -6.63
C PRO A 38 -2.49 -9.93 -5.17
N GLU A 39 -1.57 -9.61 -4.25
CA GLU A 39 -1.77 -9.42 -2.81
C GLU A 39 -1.62 -7.95 -2.39
N LEU A 40 -1.97 -7.61 -1.15
CA LEU A 40 -1.83 -6.26 -0.61
C LEU A 40 -0.38 -6.01 -0.16
N LEU A 41 0.28 -5.01 -0.73
CA LEU A 41 1.66 -4.68 -0.36
C LEU A 41 1.74 -3.85 0.93
N GLU A 42 2.96 -3.61 1.41
CA GLU A 42 3.24 -2.75 2.57
C GLU A 42 2.65 -1.34 2.42
N ALA A 43 2.12 -0.78 3.51
CA ALA A 43 1.55 0.56 3.51
C ALA A 43 2.67 1.62 3.47
N LYS A 44 2.87 2.28 2.32
CA LYS A 44 3.81 3.42 2.20
C LYS A 44 3.17 4.74 2.67
N THR A 45 2.80 4.80 3.95
CA THR A 45 2.16 5.97 4.59
C THR A 45 2.97 7.25 4.40
N ASP A 46 4.27 7.19 4.68
CA ASP A 46 5.13 8.37 4.71
C ASP A 46 5.24 9.07 3.34
N LEU A 47 5.20 8.28 2.26
CA LEU A 47 5.15 8.80 0.88
C LEU A 47 3.80 9.47 0.57
N VAL A 48 2.70 8.91 1.08
CA VAL A 48 1.35 9.48 0.91
C VAL A 48 1.23 10.80 1.66
N ASP A 49 1.62 10.82 2.94
CA ASP A 49 1.51 12.00 3.80
C ASP A 49 2.40 13.13 3.28
N CYS A 50 3.66 12.86 2.95
CA CYS A 50 4.57 13.83 2.34
C CYS A 50 3.99 14.41 1.04
N MET A 51 3.41 13.59 0.16
CA MET A 51 2.82 14.09 -1.09
C MET A 51 1.50 14.84 -0.89
N LEU A 52 0.71 14.53 0.16
CA LEU A 52 -0.47 15.30 0.54
C LEU A 52 -0.09 16.68 1.09
N GLU A 53 0.96 16.76 1.91
CA GLU A 53 1.52 18.02 2.40
C GLU A 53 2.05 18.88 1.24
N GLN A 54 2.87 18.30 0.35
CA GLN A 54 3.41 19.00 -0.82
C GLN A 54 2.30 19.50 -1.76
N VAL A 55 1.27 18.70 -2.04
CA VAL A 55 0.09 19.15 -2.81
C VAL A 55 -0.61 20.32 -2.12
N THR A 56 -0.74 20.29 -0.80
CA THR A 56 -1.38 21.35 -0.02
C THR A 56 -0.57 22.65 -0.07
N GLU A 57 0.75 22.58 0.10
CA GLU A 57 1.65 23.74 0.00
C GLU A 57 1.63 24.35 -1.42
N MET A 58 1.69 23.51 -2.46
CA MET A 58 1.59 23.96 -3.86
C MET A 58 0.25 24.67 -4.14
N GLU A 59 -0.86 24.22 -3.55
CA GLU A 59 -2.13 24.93 -3.66
C GLU A 59 -2.11 26.30 -2.98
N GLU A 60 -1.51 26.42 -1.79
CA GLU A 60 -1.39 27.71 -1.10
C GLU A 60 -0.47 28.67 -1.87
N ASN A 61 0.60 28.15 -2.46
CA ASN A 61 1.48 28.90 -3.36
C ASN A 61 0.70 29.40 -4.60
N ILE A 62 -0.15 28.58 -5.21
CA ILE A 62 -1.07 28.98 -6.29
C ILE A 62 -2.08 30.05 -5.83
N LYS A 63 -2.69 29.89 -4.65
CA LYS A 63 -3.67 30.86 -4.09
C LYS A 63 -3.04 32.24 -3.87
N ARG A 64 -1.74 32.29 -3.52
CA ARG A 64 -0.94 33.51 -3.32
C ARG A 64 -0.36 34.10 -4.63
N ALA A 65 -0.31 33.33 -5.71
CA ALA A 65 0.32 33.73 -6.97
C ALA A 65 -0.46 34.84 -7.72
N LYS A 66 0.26 35.58 -8.56
CA LYS A 66 -0.33 36.66 -9.37
C LYS A 66 -1.27 36.08 -10.44
N LYS A 67 -2.52 36.56 -10.46
CA LYS A 67 -3.51 36.19 -11.47
C LYS A 67 -2.99 36.48 -12.88
N GLY A 68 -3.04 35.48 -13.75
CA GLY A 68 -2.60 35.56 -15.15
C GLY A 68 -1.17 35.09 -15.43
N ASP A 69 -0.41 34.63 -14.42
CA ASP A 69 0.87 33.94 -14.67
C ASP A 69 0.64 32.53 -15.24
N PHE A 70 1.30 32.21 -16.35
CA PHE A 70 1.27 30.88 -16.98
C PHE A 70 1.76 29.78 -16.04
N LYS A 71 2.70 30.09 -15.12
CA LYS A 71 3.20 29.13 -14.11
C LYS A 71 2.08 28.54 -13.25
N VAL A 72 1.03 29.32 -12.97
CA VAL A 72 -0.13 28.84 -12.18
C VAL A 72 -0.87 27.72 -12.91
N VAL A 73 -0.96 27.79 -14.25
CA VAL A 73 -1.59 26.72 -15.05
C VAL A 73 -0.74 25.45 -15.01
N LEU A 74 0.59 25.59 -15.17
CA LEU A 74 1.52 24.47 -15.12
C LEU A 74 1.50 23.75 -13.76
N HIS A 75 1.62 24.49 -12.65
CA HIS A 75 1.56 23.88 -11.31
C HIS A 75 0.22 23.23 -11.03
N ARG A 76 -0.90 23.79 -11.53
CA ARG A 76 -2.22 23.18 -11.36
C ARG A 76 -2.36 21.86 -12.12
N MET A 77 -1.85 21.80 -13.35
CA MET A 77 -1.81 20.55 -14.13
C MET A 77 -0.99 19.47 -13.41
N GLU A 78 0.13 19.84 -12.77
CA GLU A 78 0.96 18.88 -12.05
C GLU A 78 0.30 18.39 -10.75
N ILE A 79 -0.32 19.28 -9.98
CA ILE A 79 -1.12 18.89 -8.80
C ILE A 79 -2.21 17.88 -9.20
N ASP A 80 -2.90 18.10 -10.32
CA ASP A 80 -3.96 17.19 -10.77
C ASP A 80 -3.40 15.83 -11.22
N ARG A 81 -2.16 15.77 -11.74
CA ARG A 81 -1.43 14.50 -11.99
C ARG A 81 -1.05 13.78 -10.70
N ILE A 82 -0.44 14.47 -9.74
CA ILE A 82 -0.03 13.89 -8.44
C ILE A 82 -1.26 13.34 -7.69
N ARG A 83 -2.36 14.10 -7.66
CA ARG A 83 -3.65 13.66 -7.11
C ARG A 83 -4.20 12.41 -7.77
N TYR A 84 -4.05 12.28 -9.09
CA TYR A 84 -4.50 11.10 -9.80
C TYR A 84 -3.71 9.85 -9.35
N VAL A 85 -2.38 9.95 -9.23
CA VAL A 85 -1.51 8.86 -8.73
C VAL A 85 -1.90 8.48 -7.30
N LEU A 86 -1.91 9.44 -6.35
CA LEU A 86 -2.35 9.23 -4.97
C LEU A 86 -3.72 8.56 -4.88
N SER A 87 -4.71 9.13 -5.59
CA SER A 87 -6.07 8.59 -5.59
C SER A 87 -6.16 7.20 -6.22
N SER A 88 -5.33 6.88 -7.21
CA SER A 88 -5.33 5.57 -7.85
C SER A 88 -4.63 4.51 -7.01
N TYR A 89 -3.58 4.89 -6.27
CA TYR A 89 -2.90 4.01 -5.30
C TYR A 89 -3.84 3.63 -4.16
N LEU A 90 -4.40 4.62 -3.45
CA LEU A 90 -5.32 4.39 -2.33
C LEU A 90 -6.56 3.59 -2.75
N ARG A 91 -7.15 3.87 -3.92
CA ARG A 91 -8.27 3.07 -4.45
C ARG A 91 -7.88 1.63 -4.78
N CYS A 92 -6.64 1.39 -5.22
CA CYS A 92 -6.18 0.02 -5.50
C CYS A 92 -6.05 -0.79 -4.21
N ARG A 93 -5.47 -0.19 -3.17
CA ARG A 93 -5.37 -0.75 -1.82
C ARG A 93 -6.72 -1.05 -1.22
N LEU A 94 -7.63 -0.07 -1.17
CA LEU A 94 -9.00 -0.26 -0.69
C LEU A 94 -9.72 -1.42 -1.41
N LYS A 95 -9.59 -1.52 -2.73
CA LYS A 95 -10.19 -2.62 -3.51
C LYS A 95 -9.62 -4.00 -3.13
N LYS A 96 -8.32 -4.10 -2.79
CA LYS A 96 -7.71 -5.33 -2.28
C LYS A 96 -8.18 -5.64 -0.85
N ILE A 97 -8.25 -4.63 0.02
CA ILE A 97 -8.74 -4.74 1.40
C ILE A 97 -10.21 -5.21 1.42
N GLU A 98 -11.07 -4.67 0.57
CA GLU A 98 -12.47 -5.14 0.41
C GLU A 98 -12.54 -6.58 -0.13
N ARG A 99 -11.66 -6.96 -1.05
CA ARG A 99 -11.67 -8.31 -1.66
C ARG A 99 -11.15 -9.40 -0.73
N TYR A 100 -10.15 -9.08 0.10
CA TYR A 100 -9.41 -10.03 0.92
C TYR A 100 -9.56 -9.74 2.42
N THR A 101 -10.62 -9.05 2.86
CA THR A 101 -10.74 -8.47 4.22
C THR A 101 -10.42 -9.45 5.33
N THR A 102 -10.96 -10.67 5.29
CA THR A 102 -10.74 -11.67 6.35
C THR A 102 -9.30 -12.19 6.37
N HIS A 103 -8.67 -12.33 5.20
CA HIS A 103 -7.27 -12.72 5.08
C HIS A 103 -6.33 -11.61 5.57
N VAL A 104 -6.59 -10.37 5.18
CA VAL A 104 -5.83 -9.17 5.58
C VAL A 104 -5.92 -8.93 7.09
N LEU A 105 -7.10 -9.08 7.69
CA LEU A 105 -7.26 -9.03 9.15
C LEU A 105 -6.59 -10.22 9.87
N GLU A 106 -6.59 -11.41 9.27
CA GLU A 106 -5.87 -12.59 9.80
C GLU A 106 -4.35 -12.36 9.78
N GLN A 107 -3.79 -11.85 8.67
CA GLN A 107 -2.37 -11.48 8.55
C GLN A 107 -1.96 -10.47 9.62
N GLU A 108 -2.69 -9.35 9.71
CA GLU A 108 -2.42 -8.30 10.70
C GLU A 108 -2.52 -8.80 12.15
N SER A 109 -3.43 -9.75 12.43
CA SER A 109 -3.58 -10.33 13.78
C SER A 109 -2.48 -11.35 14.15
N ASN A 110 -1.83 -11.96 13.17
CA ASN A 110 -0.74 -12.93 13.36
C ASN A 110 0.64 -12.29 13.21
N ARG A 111 0.70 -11.00 12.85
CA ARG A 111 1.93 -10.23 12.69
C ARG A 111 2.69 -10.11 14.01
N LYS A 112 4.03 -10.16 13.96
CA LYS A 112 4.87 -9.81 15.11
C LYS A 112 5.06 -8.29 15.17
N GLU A 113 5.50 -7.79 16.31
CA GLU A 113 5.83 -6.36 16.47
C GLU A 113 7.04 -5.92 15.62
N GLU A 114 7.86 -6.87 15.17
CA GLU A 114 9.03 -6.67 14.32
C GLU A 114 8.73 -6.64 12.81
N ASP A 115 7.56 -7.15 12.37
CA ASP A 115 7.24 -7.21 10.94
C ASP A 115 6.57 -5.90 10.45
N VAL A 116 6.77 -5.55 9.18
CA VAL A 116 6.27 -4.30 8.57
C VAL A 116 4.73 -4.26 8.50
N CYS A 117 4.15 -3.09 8.77
CA CYS A 117 2.71 -2.88 8.66
C CYS A 117 2.22 -2.97 7.20
N HIS A 118 1.38 -3.96 6.88
CA HIS A 118 0.69 -4.04 5.59
C HIS A 118 -0.47 -3.04 5.45
N LEU A 119 -0.96 -2.47 6.55
CA LEU A 119 -2.09 -1.55 6.60
C LEU A 119 -1.70 -0.25 7.29
N SER A 120 -2.26 0.87 6.83
CA SER A 120 -2.32 2.07 7.65
C SER A 120 -3.33 1.91 8.81
N PRO A 121 -3.26 2.73 9.88
CA PRO A 121 -4.24 2.71 10.97
C PRO A 121 -5.69 2.94 10.49
N GLU A 122 -5.87 3.78 9.48
CA GLU A 122 -7.15 4.09 8.83
C GLU A 122 -7.65 2.90 8.00
N GLU A 123 -6.76 2.26 7.24
CA GLU A 123 -7.07 1.05 6.46
C GLU A 123 -7.46 -0.13 7.36
N PHE A 124 -6.78 -0.31 8.50
CA PHE A 124 -7.14 -1.33 9.49
C PHE A 124 -8.50 -1.06 10.13
N THR A 125 -8.79 0.21 10.45
CA THR A 125 -10.09 0.62 10.98
C THR A 125 -11.20 0.35 9.96
N PHE A 126 -11.00 0.75 8.70
CA PHE A 126 -11.91 0.47 7.59
C PHE A 126 -12.12 -1.04 7.38
N ALA A 127 -11.07 -1.86 7.40
CA ALA A 127 -11.17 -3.31 7.24
C ALA A 127 -12.02 -3.96 8.35
N LYS A 128 -11.86 -3.53 9.61
CA LYS A 128 -12.68 -3.97 10.75
C LYS A 128 -14.15 -3.59 10.61
N GLU A 129 -14.42 -2.33 10.25
CA GLU A 129 -15.78 -1.84 10.05
C GLU A 129 -16.47 -2.55 8.89
N TYR A 130 -15.77 -2.74 7.78
CA TYR A 130 -16.26 -3.46 6.60
C TYR A 130 -16.59 -4.93 6.92
N GLY A 131 -15.66 -5.65 7.56
CA GLY A 131 -15.87 -7.04 7.97
C GLY A 131 -17.07 -7.21 8.92
N THR A 132 -17.16 -6.36 9.94
CA THR A 132 -18.28 -6.36 10.91
C THR A 132 -19.62 -6.03 10.23
N THR A 133 -19.61 -5.09 9.28
CA THR A 133 -20.78 -4.70 8.50
C THR A 133 -21.25 -5.84 7.60
N MET A 134 -20.32 -6.53 6.93
CA MET A 134 -20.61 -7.68 6.07
C MET A 134 -21.19 -8.86 6.87
N GLU A 135 -20.59 -9.22 8.01
CA GLU A 135 -21.12 -10.26 8.90
C GLU A 135 -22.54 -9.91 9.38
N THR A 136 -22.72 -8.68 9.87
CA THR A 136 -24.03 -8.18 10.34
C THR A 136 -25.08 -8.19 9.24
N HIS A 137 -24.71 -7.82 8.00
CA HIS A 137 -25.58 -7.86 6.85
C HIS A 137 -26.00 -9.30 6.51
N MET A 138 -25.04 -10.23 6.38
CA MET A 138 -25.31 -11.64 6.08
C MET A 138 -26.16 -12.31 7.16
N LYS A 139 -25.88 -12.00 8.44
CA LYS A 139 -26.64 -12.49 9.59
C LYS A 139 -28.10 -12.05 9.58
N ASN A 140 -28.35 -10.78 9.24
CA ASN A 140 -29.70 -10.22 9.17
C ASN A 140 -30.45 -10.61 7.89
N LEU A 141 -29.75 -10.81 6.77
CA LEU A 141 -30.37 -11.16 5.49
C LEU A 141 -30.74 -12.65 5.43
N VAL A 142 -29.81 -13.54 5.80
CA VAL A 142 -29.93 -14.99 5.57
C VAL A 142 -29.72 -15.83 6.83
N LEU A 143 -28.60 -15.66 7.55
CA LEU A 143 -28.17 -16.68 8.52
C LEU A 143 -29.17 -16.88 9.67
N ARG A 144 -29.80 -15.81 10.17
CA ARG A 144 -30.83 -15.91 11.23
C ARG A 144 -32.08 -16.70 10.84
N HIS A 145 -32.31 -16.90 9.54
CA HIS A 145 -33.44 -17.64 8.97
C HIS A 145 -33.09 -19.08 8.61
N MET A 146 -31.80 -19.45 8.67
CA MET A 146 -31.36 -20.84 8.46
C MET A 146 -31.60 -21.71 9.72
N PRO A 147 -31.65 -23.04 9.58
CA PRO A 147 -31.69 -23.96 10.72
C PRO A 147 -30.54 -23.68 11.72
N PRO A 148 -30.72 -23.94 13.03
CA PRO A 148 -29.79 -23.52 14.08
C PRO A 148 -28.33 -23.97 13.84
N ASN A 149 -28.14 -25.13 13.22
CA ASN A 149 -26.81 -25.70 12.92
C ASN A 149 -26.10 -25.04 11.72
N LEU A 150 -26.76 -24.10 11.03
CA LEU A 150 -26.28 -23.43 9.80
C LEU A 150 -26.28 -21.89 9.92
N GLN A 151 -26.47 -21.34 11.13
CA GLN A 151 -26.53 -19.88 11.34
C GLN A 151 -25.14 -19.22 11.47
N THR A 152 -24.06 -20.00 11.41
CA THR A 152 -22.67 -19.56 11.54
C THR A 152 -21.95 -19.63 10.20
N MET A 153 -21.18 -18.59 9.84
CA MET A 153 -20.24 -18.66 8.71
C MET A 153 -18.89 -19.18 9.20
N ASP A 154 -18.35 -20.20 8.53
CA ASP A 154 -16.96 -20.61 8.71
C ASP A 154 -16.05 -19.75 7.83
N PHE A 155 -15.41 -18.75 8.45
CA PHE A 155 -14.47 -17.87 7.78
C PHE A 155 -13.29 -18.60 7.13
N LYS A 156 -12.92 -19.81 7.58
CA LYS A 156 -11.82 -20.56 6.94
C LYS A 156 -12.19 -21.07 5.55
N GLN A 157 -13.47 -21.34 5.31
CA GLN A 157 -13.97 -21.82 4.02
C GLN A 157 -14.46 -20.68 3.11
N THR A 158 -14.86 -19.54 3.67
CA THR A 158 -15.35 -18.38 2.90
C THR A 158 -14.28 -17.30 2.64
N THR A 159 -13.12 -17.37 3.28
CA THR A 159 -12.03 -16.41 3.06
C THR A 159 -11.45 -16.54 1.65
N ILE A 160 -11.58 -15.47 0.88
CA ILE A 160 -10.87 -15.29 -0.38
C ILE A 160 -9.43 -14.90 -0.04
N ARG A 161 -8.45 -15.68 -0.51
CA ARG A 161 -7.02 -15.37 -0.43
C ARG A 161 -6.50 -14.85 -1.78
N PRO A 162 -5.45 -14.02 -1.82
CA PRO A 162 -4.75 -13.70 -3.06
C PRO A 162 -4.11 -14.95 -3.64
N ASN A 163 -4.05 -15.03 -4.98
CA ASN A 163 -3.30 -16.09 -5.66
C ASN A 163 -1.86 -15.61 -5.89
N LEU A 164 -0.90 -16.18 -5.15
CA LEU A 164 0.51 -15.82 -5.27
C LEU A 164 1.14 -16.39 -6.55
N ASP A 165 0.60 -17.48 -7.09
CA ASP A 165 1.02 -18.12 -8.35
C ASP A 165 0.49 -17.37 -9.60
N SER A 166 0.02 -16.13 -9.42
CA SER A 166 -0.48 -15.30 -10.52
C SER A 166 0.69 -14.67 -11.27
N TYR A 167 0.86 -15.04 -12.53
CA TYR A 167 1.81 -14.40 -13.46
C TYR A 167 1.72 -12.86 -13.44
N VAL A 168 2.87 -12.20 -13.32
CA VAL A 168 3.02 -10.74 -13.36
C VAL A 168 4.04 -10.33 -14.43
N PHE A 169 3.90 -9.10 -14.93
CA PHE A 169 4.95 -8.45 -15.73
C PHE A 169 5.78 -7.56 -14.81
N LEU A 170 7.10 -7.75 -14.81
CA LEU A 170 8.04 -7.00 -13.99
C LEU A 170 9.07 -6.25 -14.84
N ARG A 171 9.69 -5.22 -14.24
CA ARG A 171 10.86 -4.52 -14.75
C ARG A 171 11.90 -4.51 -13.64
N VAL A 172 13.07 -5.06 -13.90
CA VAL A 172 14.21 -5.03 -12.96
C VAL A 172 14.67 -3.58 -12.79
N ILE A 173 14.85 -3.16 -11.54
CA ILE A 173 15.36 -1.82 -11.16
C ILE A 173 16.76 -1.96 -10.53
N GLU A 174 16.97 -3.01 -9.75
CA GLU A 174 18.23 -3.34 -9.08
C GLU A 174 18.65 -4.78 -9.45
N ASP A 175 19.96 -5.01 -9.61
CA ASP A 175 20.48 -6.33 -9.99
C ASP A 175 20.18 -7.37 -8.89
N THR A 176 19.46 -8.43 -9.26
CA THR A 176 19.02 -9.49 -8.34
C THR A 176 19.46 -10.85 -8.86
N ASP A 177 20.47 -11.43 -8.19
CA ASP A 177 20.99 -12.76 -8.49
C ASP A 177 20.14 -13.89 -7.88
N GLY A 178 20.20 -15.08 -8.48
CA GLY A 178 19.67 -16.31 -7.86
C GLY A 178 18.16 -16.51 -7.94
N VAL A 179 17.46 -15.84 -8.87
CA VAL A 179 16.01 -16.05 -9.10
C VAL A 179 15.71 -17.52 -9.39
N LEU A 180 14.94 -18.16 -8.51
CA LEU A 180 14.44 -19.52 -8.70
C LEU A 180 13.28 -19.50 -9.70
N VAL A 181 13.39 -20.29 -10.77
CA VAL A 181 12.30 -20.51 -11.72
C VAL A 181 11.86 -21.96 -11.57
N GLU A 182 10.72 -22.16 -10.89
CA GLU A 182 10.06 -23.46 -10.82
C GLU A 182 9.24 -23.64 -12.11
N GLU A 183 9.50 -24.70 -12.86
CA GLU A 183 8.61 -25.10 -13.95
C GLU A 183 7.33 -25.68 -13.35
N GLU A 184 6.15 -25.21 -13.75
CA GLU A 184 4.89 -25.88 -13.43
C GLU A 184 5.00 -27.33 -13.91
N THR A 185 5.07 -28.28 -12.98
CA THR A 185 4.88 -29.69 -13.30
C THR A 185 3.44 -29.86 -13.74
N LEU A 186 3.23 -29.84 -15.06
CA LEU A 186 2.00 -30.28 -15.69
C LEU A 186 1.69 -31.67 -15.17
N ASP A 187 0.75 -31.74 -14.23
CA ASP A 187 0.31 -32.98 -13.61
C ASP A 187 -0.48 -33.77 -14.66
N THR A 188 0.24 -34.55 -15.47
CA THR A 188 -0.33 -35.43 -16.50
C THR A 188 -0.97 -36.64 -15.81
N GLY A 189 -2.21 -36.46 -15.35
CA GLY A 189 -3.11 -37.49 -14.80
C GLY A 189 -4.41 -37.62 -15.60
#